data_AF-A0A2H0GBL8-F1
#
_entry.id   AF-A0A2H0GBL8-F1
#
_cell.length_a   1.000
_cell.length_b   1.000
_cell.length_c   1.000
_cell.angle_alpha   90.00
_cell.angle_beta   90.00
_cell.angle_gamma   90.00
#
_symmetry.space_group_name_H-M   'P 1'
#
loop_
_entity.id
_entity.type
_entity.pdbx_description
1 polymer ?
#
loop_
_entity_poly.entity_id
_entity_poly.type
_entity_poly.pdbx_seq_one_letter_code
_entity_poly.pdbx_strand_id
1 'polypeptide(L)'
;MNKISDIKSKSVILKLSLICFSFLFLQIKLTAQSGEEIFNTNCTACHFATADRLVGPGLLGVTEKRAQEWFVKWVKDSQKMVAEGDKDAVALFEEYQIPMQSFEGVLTDAEIIAVYDYLANPEAKPTSEATDEVAAASSTDDALITQGQKVFKANCSACHSIGANKVVGPGLQGINDKRSEEWLLKWIKNSPELIASGDADANAIFNEYNKMPMPPQAVSDEEIRAVLAYIKTPPGQKEVAAEKTDAQGTDVPKDDNSTVMLILLVVVIVFAAILLVLLNKSRVSIAKAVAEKTGDTYNGPITLAEACKHLISNNKGIVAVIVIILFFAGLVDLMDGAMQIGVHQGYKPEQPIKFSHQIHAGLDKIDCNYCHSSARHSKTSGIPSLNVCMNCHLYIKGEGKTFTYNGEEYPMAEEIQKIYTYLDFDPNTGKYGDNQTPVKWIKVHNLPDHAFFSHQQHVTVGKQQCQTCHGPVQEMDVVEQFSPLTMGWCIQCHKETSVATQGNGYYDDLHSRMPEEFKNKIMQDGKITVNEIGGMECAKCHY
;
A
#
# COMPACT_ATOMS: atom_id res chain seq x y z
N MET A 1 -16.43 -67.49 -18.49
CA MET A 1 -15.85 -67.32 -19.84
C MET A 1 -16.29 -65.96 -20.38
N ASN A 2 -15.30 -65.12 -20.75
CA ASN A 2 -15.28 -64.16 -21.88
C ASN A 2 -16.45 -63.16 -22.06
N LYS A 3 -16.23 -61.86 -21.86
CA LYS A 3 -15.71 -60.83 -22.82
C LYS A 3 -16.87 -60.13 -23.55
N ILE A 4 -17.10 -58.82 -23.30
CA ILE A 4 -16.66 -57.64 -24.10
C ILE A 4 -17.82 -56.99 -24.88
N SER A 5 -17.70 -55.66 -25.01
CA SER A 5 -18.39 -54.69 -25.90
C SER A 5 -19.73 -54.12 -25.38
N ASP A 6 -20.00 -52.82 -25.38
CA ASP A 6 -19.27 -51.70 -25.97
C ASP A 6 -19.69 -50.35 -25.35
N ILE A 7 -18.77 -49.40 -25.37
CA ILE A 7 -18.84 -48.06 -24.79
C ILE A 7 -19.50 -47.09 -25.79
N LYS A 8 -20.50 -46.33 -25.34
CA LYS A 8 -20.88 -45.06 -25.99
C LYS A 8 -20.70 -43.88 -25.03
N SER A 9 -19.43 -43.52 -24.84
CA SER A 9 -19.01 -42.15 -24.52
C SER A 9 -19.27 -41.28 -25.76
N LYS A 10 -20.30 -40.43 -25.73
CA LYS A 10 -20.46 -39.36 -26.73
C LYS A 10 -21.36 -38.18 -26.31
N SER A 11 -21.57 -37.97 -25.01
CA SER A 11 -22.42 -36.86 -24.52
C SER A 11 -21.68 -35.85 -23.62
N VAL A 12 -20.47 -36.16 -23.15
CA VAL A 12 -19.75 -35.28 -22.20
C VAL A 12 -18.73 -34.36 -22.89
N ILE A 13 -18.26 -34.70 -24.08
CA ILE A 13 -17.23 -33.91 -24.80
C ILE A 13 -17.80 -32.70 -25.56
N LEU A 14 -19.12 -32.65 -25.81
CA LEU A 14 -19.74 -31.53 -26.53
C LEU A 14 -20.15 -30.36 -25.63
N LYS A 15 -20.11 -30.51 -24.30
CA LYS A 15 -20.43 -29.43 -23.34
C LYS A 15 -19.22 -28.72 -22.74
N LEU A 16 -18.00 -29.18 -23.02
CA LEU A 16 -16.76 -28.45 -22.64
C LEU A 16 -16.19 -27.56 -23.75
N SER A 17 -16.65 -27.69 -25.00
CA SER A 17 -16.12 -26.89 -26.12
C SER A 17 -16.72 -25.49 -26.25
N LEU A 18 -17.75 -25.14 -25.46
CA LEU A 18 -18.40 -23.83 -25.48
C LEU A 18 -17.90 -22.87 -24.38
N ILE A 19 -17.02 -23.34 -23.49
CA ILE A 19 -16.41 -22.52 -22.43
C ILE A 19 -14.95 -22.15 -22.77
N CYS A 20 -14.30 -22.87 -23.68
CA CYS A 20 -12.94 -22.55 -24.16
C CYS A 20 -12.86 -21.54 -25.32
N PHE A 21 -13.96 -20.96 -25.79
CA PHE A 21 -13.96 -19.95 -26.86
C PHE A 21 -14.47 -18.56 -26.43
N SER A 22 -14.76 -18.37 -25.13
CA SER A 22 -15.14 -17.08 -24.55
C SER A 22 -14.01 -16.40 -23.77
N PHE A 23 -12.83 -17.04 -23.66
CA PHE A 23 -11.67 -16.51 -22.94
C PHE A 23 -10.50 -16.10 -23.86
N LEU A 24 -10.76 -15.95 -25.16
CA LEU A 24 -9.75 -15.53 -26.16
C LEU A 24 -10.04 -14.18 -26.84
N PHE A 25 -10.96 -13.38 -26.29
CA PHE A 25 -11.26 -12.03 -26.77
C PHE A 25 -11.46 -11.02 -25.63
N LEU A 26 -10.78 -11.18 -24.50
CA LEU A 26 -10.46 -10.02 -23.67
C LEU A 26 -9.20 -9.39 -24.29
N GLN A 27 -9.46 -8.56 -25.30
CA GLN A 27 -8.47 -7.66 -25.86
C GLN A 27 -7.83 -6.89 -24.70
N ILE A 28 -6.56 -7.18 -24.48
CA ILE A 28 -5.61 -6.30 -23.82
C ILE A 28 -5.78 -4.93 -24.48
N LYS A 29 -6.50 -4.01 -23.82
CA LYS A 29 -6.20 -2.59 -23.99
C LYS A 29 -5.00 -2.34 -23.10
N LEU A 30 -3.81 -2.64 -23.62
CA LEU A 30 -2.61 -1.92 -23.23
C LEU A 30 -2.91 -0.49 -23.69
N THR A 31 -3.41 0.35 -22.79
CA THR A 31 -3.35 1.77 -23.03
C THR A 31 -1.88 2.11 -22.97
N ALA A 32 -1.25 2.23 -24.14
CA ALA A 32 0.04 2.92 -24.23
C ALA A 32 -0.20 4.30 -23.61
N GLN A 33 0.37 4.53 -22.43
CA GLN A 33 0.28 5.83 -21.76
C GLN A 33 1.00 6.84 -22.66
N SER A 34 0.38 7.99 -22.93
CA SER A 34 0.99 8.98 -23.82
C SER A 34 2.26 9.55 -23.17
N GLY A 35 3.24 9.94 -23.98
CA GLY A 35 4.46 10.59 -23.47
C GLY A 35 4.18 11.82 -22.62
N GLU A 36 3.11 12.56 -22.95
CA GLU A 36 2.63 13.71 -22.18
C GLU A 36 2.14 13.30 -20.78
N GLU A 37 1.36 12.21 -20.69
CA GLU A 37 0.83 11.74 -19.41
C GLU A 37 1.94 11.19 -18.49
N ILE A 38 2.90 10.47 -19.08
CA ILE A 38 4.09 9.99 -18.36
C ILE A 38 4.91 11.19 -17.88
N PHE A 39 5.10 12.22 -18.72
CA PHE A 39 5.83 13.43 -18.36
C PHE A 39 5.13 14.20 -17.23
N ASN A 40 3.81 14.39 -17.34
CA ASN A 40 3.01 15.11 -16.35
C ASN A 40 2.95 14.40 -15.00
N THR A 41 3.07 13.08 -14.99
CA THR A 41 3.03 12.27 -13.75
C THR A 41 4.39 12.16 -13.09
N ASN A 42 5.47 12.04 -13.88
CA ASN A 42 6.78 11.63 -13.36
C ASN A 42 7.87 12.71 -13.45
N CYS A 43 7.68 13.76 -14.26
CA CYS A 43 8.76 14.68 -14.63
C CYS A 43 8.47 16.15 -14.25
N THR A 44 7.21 16.59 -14.23
CA THR A 44 6.81 17.99 -13.97
C THR A 44 7.11 18.49 -12.56
N ALA A 45 7.30 17.58 -11.60
CA ALA A 45 7.75 17.95 -10.26
C ALA A 45 9.13 18.60 -10.26
N CYS A 46 9.97 18.31 -11.27
CA CYS A 46 11.35 18.75 -11.34
C CYS A 46 11.72 19.50 -12.63
N HIS A 47 10.98 19.29 -13.73
CA HIS A 47 11.28 19.87 -15.04
C HIS A 47 10.08 20.60 -15.62
N PHE A 48 10.34 21.72 -16.29
CA PHE A 48 9.41 22.29 -17.25
C PHE A 48 9.70 21.74 -18.65
N ALA A 49 8.66 21.60 -19.47
CA ALA A 49 8.79 21.34 -20.91
C ALA A 49 9.28 22.60 -21.68
N THR A 50 9.34 23.76 -21.01
CA THR A 50 9.86 25.02 -21.54
C THR A 50 11.36 25.14 -21.29
N ALA A 51 11.97 26.27 -21.67
CA ALA A 51 13.37 26.56 -21.38
C ALA A 51 13.61 26.91 -19.89
N ASP A 52 12.54 27.12 -19.12
CA ASP A 52 12.62 27.61 -17.75
C ASP A 52 13.10 26.52 -16.80
N ARG A 53 13.88 26.94 -15.80
CA ARG A 53 14.41 26.04 -14.77
C ARG A 53 13.39 25.89 -13.64
N LEU A 54 13.22 24.65 -13.15
CA LEU A 54 12.44 24.33 -11.95
C LEU A 54 13.36 23.80 -10.84
N VAL A 55 13.56 22.48 -10.79
CA VAL A 55 14.58 21.82 -9.95
C VAL A 55 15.74 21.38 -10.84
N GLY A 56 15.41 20.71 -11.95
CA GLY A 56 16.31 20.44 -13.06
C GLY A 56 16.20 21.48 -14.19
N PRO A 57 17.01 21.34 -15.26
CA PRO A 57 16.95 22.22 -16.43
C PRO A 57 15.59 22.13 -17.13
N GLY A 58 15.20 23.22 -17.79
CA GLY A 58 14.10 23.21 -18.76
C GLY A 58 14.44 22.34 -19.96
N LEU A 59 13.46 21.56 -20.43
CA LEU A 59 13.67 20.51 -21.43
C LEU A 59 13.36 20.93 -22.87
N LEU A 60 13.09 22.22 -23.10
CA LEU A 60 12.88 22.75 -24.45
C LEU A 60 14.11 22.49 -25.35
N GLY A 61 13.88 21.82 -26.48
CA GLY A 61 14.93 21.47 -27.44
C GLY A 61 15.89 20.38 -26.96
N VAL A 62 15.55 19.62 -25.92
CA VAL A 62 16.41 18.53 -25.41
C VAL A 62 16.67 17.46 -26.48
N THR A 63 15.69 17.22 -27.35
CA THR A 63 15.77 16.24 -28.44
C THR A 63 16.72 16.66 -29.56
N GLU A 64 16.98 17.96 -29.71
CA GLU A 64 17.99 18.50 -30.63
C GLU A 64 19.39 18.46 -30.03
N LYS A 65 19.48 18.50 -28.68
CA LYS A 65 20.75 18.55 -27.94
C LYS A 65 21.27 17.17 -27.56
N ARG A 66 20.41 16.15 -27.49
CA ARG A 66 20.75 14.81 -26.99
C ARG A 66 20.08 13.74 -27.84
N ALA A 67 20.86 12.73 -28.22
CA ALA A 67 20.34 11.55 -28.89
C ALA A 67 19.39 10.76 -27.98
N GLN A 68 18.35 10.16 -28.57
CA GLN A 68 17.35 9.36 -27.86
C GLN A 68 17.97 8.25 -27.00
N GLU A 69 18.98 7.55 -27.52
CA GLU A 69 19.70 6.48 -26.79
C GLU A 69 20.44 7.01 -25.55
N TRP A 70 21.00 8.23 -25.63
CA TRP A 70 21.64 8.89 -24.50
C TRP A 70 20.59 9.33 -23.48
N PHE A 71 19.47 9.89 -23.94
CA PHE A 71 18.37 10.32 -23.09
C PHE A 71 17.76 9.14 -22.30
N VAL A 72 17.58 7.98 -22.95
CA VAL A 72 17.09 6.76 -22.27
C VAL A 72 18.06 6.33 -21.16
N LYS A 73 19.37 6.29 -21.43
CA LYS A 73 20.37 5.95 -20.40
C LYS A 73 20.38 6.95 -19.25
N TRP A 74 20.25 8.24 -19.57
CA TRP A 74 20.25 9.33 -18.60
C TRP A 74 19.05 9.26 -17.64
N VAL A 75 17.85 9.05 -18.20
CA VAL A 75 16.62 8.91 -17.41
C VAL A 75 16.66 7.63 -16.56
N LYS A 76 17.25 6.54 -17.07
CA LYS A 76 17.39 5.29 -16.29
C LYS A 76 18.38 5.46 -15.14
N ASP A 77 19.58 5.97 -15.39
CA ASP A 77 20.59 6.14 -14.33
C ASP A 77 21.63 7.22 -14.66
N SER A 78 21.28 8.47 -14.38
CA SER A 78 22.18 9.63 -14.54
C SER A 78 23.44 9.54 -13.67
N GLN A 79 23.34 8.95 -12.48
CA GLN A 79 24.45 8.90 -11.52
C GLN A 79 25.53 7.92 -11.99
N LYS A 80 25.13 6.80 -12.59
CA LYS A 80 26.05 5.87 -13.25
C LYS A 80 26.76 6.51 -14.44
N MET A 81 26.06 7.30 -15.26
CA MET A 81 26.69 8.00 -16.38
C MET A 81 27.74 9.03 -15.91
N VAL A 82 27.47 9.73 -14.81
CA VAL A 82 28.44 10.63 -14.16
C VAL A 82 29.64 9.83 -13.63
N ALA A 83 29.41 8.69 -12.96
CA ALA A 83 30.46 7.84 -12.42
C ALA A 83 31.34 7.18 -13.50
N GLU A 84 30.76 6.86 -14.66
CA GLU A 84 31.47 6.35 -15.84
C GLU A 84 32.24 7.44 -16.60
N GLY A 85 32.08 8.71 -16.21
CA GLY A 85 32.80 9.85 -16.78
C GLY A 85 32.26 10.33 -18.12
N ASP A 86 30.97 10.13 -18.41
CA ASP A 86 30.32 10.72 -19.57
C ASP A 86 30.40 12.26 -19.48
N LYS A 87 30.96 12.89 -20.52
CA LYS A 87 31.31 14.31 -20.48
C LYS A 87 30.08 15.22 -20.36
N ASP A 88 28.98 14.84 -20.99
CA ASP A 88 27.73 15.60 -20.94
C ASP A 88 27.03 15.40 -19.60
N ALA A 89 27.08 14.18 -19.05
CA ALA A 89 26.58 13.83 -17.73
C ALA A 89 27.30 14.61 -16.61
N VAL A 90 28.63 14.61 -16.64
CA VAL A 90 29.47 15.32 -15.67
C VAL A 90 29.23 16.83 -15.76
N ALA A 91 29.16 17.41 -16.96
CA ALA A 91 28.88 18.83 -17.14
C ALA A 91 27.51 19.24 -16.58
N LEU A 92 26.47 18.42 -16.81
CA LEU A 92 25.14 18.67 -16.24
C LEU A 92 25.14 18.55 -14.72
N PHE A 93 25.85 17.57 -14.15
CA PHE A 93 25.96 17.45 -12.70
C PHE A 93 26.74 18.63 -12.10
N GLU A 94 27.81 19.10 -12.76
CA GLU A 94 28.59 20.26 -12.33
C GLU A 94 27.79 21.56 -12.38
N GLU A 95 26.92 21.73 -13.38
CA GLU A 95 26.10 22.94 -13.56
C GLU A 95 24.90 22.98 -12.58
N TYR A 96 24.23 21.84 -12.38
CA TYR A 96 22.97 21.80 -11.63
C TYR A 96 23.13 21.31 -10.19
N GLN A 97 24.22 20.61 -9.86
CA GLN A 97 24.61 20.13 -8.51
C GLN A 97 23.51 19.31 -7.78
N ILE A 98 22.52 18.80 -8.52
CA ILE A 98 21.40 18.01 -8.02
C ILE A 98 21.35 16.72 -8.85
N PRO A 99 21.47 15.53 -8.23
CA PRO A 99 21.37 14.28 -8.95
C PRO A 99 19.93 14.06 -9.43
N MET A 100 19.76 13.69 -10.70
CA MET A 100 18.45 13.28 -11.21
C MET A 100 18.12 11.88 -10.68
N GLN A 101 16.88 11.70 -10.22
CA GLN A 101 16.39 10.41 -9.75
C GLN A 101 16.47 9.34 -10.86
N SER A 102 16.82 8.12 -10.48
CA SER A 102 16.87 6.98 -11.39
C SER A 102 15.46 6.45 -11.67
N PHE A 103 15.14 6.24 -12.94
CA PHE A 103 13.91 5.57 -13.38
C PHE A 103 14.16 4.13 -13.88
N GLU A 104 15.32 3.56 -13.60
CA GLU A 104 15.62 2.16 -13.92
C GLU A 104 14.66 1.23 -13.18
N GLY A 105 13.91 0.41 -13.93
CA GLY A 105 12.88 -0.47 -13.39
C GLY A 105 11.56 0.23 -13.02
N VAL A 106 11.48 1.56 -13.16
CA VAL A 106 10.25 2.36 -12.96
C VAL A 106 9.58 2.66 -14.30
N LEU A 107 10.36 3.04 -15.30
CA LEU A 107 9.90 3.25 -16.68
C LEU A 107 10.62 2.29 -17.63
N THR A 108 9.88 1.74 -18.59
CA THR A 108 10.44 0.97 -19.69
C THR A 108 11.10 1.88 -20.72
N ASP A 109 12.00 1.33 -21.53
CA ASP A 109 12.65 2.09 -22.61
C ASP A 109 11.62 2.69 -23.57
N ALA A 110 10.53 1.98 -23.84
CA ALA A 110 9.43 2.45 -24.68
C ALA A 110 8.68 3.65 -24.08
N GLU A 111 8.48 3.67 -22.76
CA GLU A 111 7.84 4.79 -22.05
C GLU A 111 8.74 6.02 -21.99
N ILE A 112 10.05 5.83 -21.79
CA ILE A 112 11.03 6.93 -21.81
C ILE A 112 11.16 7.50 -23.23
N ILE A 113 11.11 6.64 -24.25
CA ILE A 113 11.06 7.05 -25.66
C ILE A 113 9.78 7.86 -25.94
N ALA A 114 8.63 7.45 -25.39
CA ALA A 114 7.39 8.21 -25.56
C ALA A 114 7.50 9.63 -24.95
N VAL A 115 8.15 9.78 -23.81
CA VAL A 115 8.45 11.09 -23.20
C VAL A 115 9.41 11.89 -24.08
N TYR A 116 10.46 11.27 -24.62
CA TYR A 116 11.39 11.92 -25.55
C TYR A 116 10.66 12.45 -26.79
N ASP A 117 9.75 11.67 -27.36
CA ASP A 117 8.96 12.07 -28.53
C ASP A 117 7.98 13.20 -28.21
N TYR A 118 7.35 13.19 -27.03
CA TYR A 118 6.54 14.30 -26.53
C TYR A 118 7.37 15.60 -26.41
N LEU A 119 8.59 15.51 -25.87
CA LEU A 119 9.48 16.68 -25.72
C LEU A 119 10.00 17.23 -27.06
N ALA A 120 9.93 16.46 -28.15
CA ALA A 120 10.23 16.95 -29.49
C ALA A 120 9.16 17.91 -30.03
N ASN A 121 7.90 17.77 -29.57
CA ASN A 121 6.80 18.66 -29.95
C ASN A 121 5.71 18.66 -28.86
N PRO A 122 5.90 19.40 -27.75
CA PRO A 122 4.96 19.41 -26.63
C PRO A 122 3.58 20.02 -26.96
N GLU A 123 3.41 20.61 -28.16
CA GLU A 123 2.13 21.13 -28.66
C GLU A 123 1.41 20.17 -29.64
N ALA A 124 2.01 19.04 -30.02
CA ALA A 124 1.40 18.07 -30.93
C ALA A 124 0.45 17.10 -30.20
N LYS A 125 -0.85 17.37 -30.30
CA LYS A 125 -1.90 16.41 -29.91
C LYS A 125 -1.81 15.10 -30.72
N PRO A 126 -1.98 13.92 -30.10
CA PRO A 126 -2.18 12.70 -30.86
C PRO A 126 -3.53 12.73 -31.58
N THR A 127 -3.50 12.51 -32.89
CA THR A 127 -4.68 12.38 -33.75
C THR A 127 -5.56 11.23 -33.28
N SER A 128 -6.66 11.57 -32.63
CA SER A 128 -7.83 10.72 -32.41
C SER A 128 -9.04 11.59 -32.68
N GLU A 129 -9.75 11.29 -33.77
CA GLU A 129 -10.99 11.95 -34.18
C GLU A 129 -12.02 12.00 -33.03
N ALA A 130 -12.37 13.21 -32.59
CA ALA A 130 -13.69 13.55 -32.07
C ALA A 130 -13.82 15.08 -32.05
N THR A 131 -14.53 15.55 -33.07
CA THR A 131 -15.17 16.87 -33.27
C THR A 131 -15.12 17.90 -32.14
N ASP A 132 -14.59 19.08 -32.49
CA ASP A 132 -14.84 20.36 -31.82
C ASP A 132 -16.34 20.66 -31.71
N GLU A 133 -16.77 21.18 -30.56
CA GLU A 133 -17.75 22.26 -30.54
C GLU A 133 -17.51 23.17 -29.33
N VAL A 134 -17.18 24.43 -29.63
CA VAL A 134 -17.09 25.53 -28.67
C VAL A 134 -18.49 26.10 -28.48
N ALA A 135 -18.96 26.19 -27.24
CA ALA A 135 -20.09 27.05 -26.90
C ALA A 135 -19.78 27.88 -25.65
N ALA A 136 -19.89 29.20 -25.81
CA ALA A 136 -19.71 30.21 -24.80
C ALA A 136 -20.97 30.44 -23.95
N ALA A 137 -20.71 30.90 -22.71
CA ALA A 137 -21.54 31.71 -21.81
C ALA A 137 -22.62 31.05 -20.90
N SER A 138 -22.28 31.09 -19.59
CA SER A 138 -23.08 31.41 -18.40
C SER A 138 -24.17 30.44 -17.89
N SER A 139 -23.82 29.65 -16.88
CA SER A 139 -24.16 29.91 -15.45
C SER A 139 -24.23 28.59 -14.68
N THR A 140 -23.30 28.43 -13.75
CA THR A 140 -23.54 27.78 -12.46
C THR A 140 -22.34 28.18 -11.61
N ASP A 141 -22.59 28.99 -10.58
CA ASP A 141 -21.53 29.38 -9.63
C ASP A 141 -20.81 28.13 -9.09
N ASP A 142 -21.50 26.99 -9.02
CA ASP A 142 -20.95 25.68 -8.67
C ASP A 142 -19.87 25.18 -9.63
N ALA A 143 -19.99 25.41 -10.94
CA ALA A 143 -18.99 25.00 -11.93
C ALA A 143 -17.71 25.84 -11.80
N LEU A 144 -17.86 27.15 -11.55
CA LEU A 144 -16.75 28.07 -11.33
C LEU A 144 -16.04 27.79 -9.98
N ILE A 145 -16.81 27.52 -8.93
CA ILE A 145 -16.30 27.12 -7.61
C ILE A 145 -15.59 25.77 -7.70
N THR A 146 -16.12 24.81 -8.45
CA THR A 146 -15.48 23.49 -8.67
C THR A 146 -14.18 23.62 -9.45
N GLN A 147 -14.14 24.48 -10.48
CA GLN A 147 -12.91 24.81 -11.20
C GLN A 147 -11.90 25.47 -10.26
N GLY A 148 -12.34 26.43 -9.45
CA GLY A 148 -11.52 27.10 -8.44
C GLY A 148 -10.94 26.14 -7.41
N GLN A 149 -11.73 25.17 -6.94
CA GLN A 149 -11.28 24.12 -6.04
C GLN A 149 -10.16 23.28 -6.66
N LYS A 150 -10.30 22.91 -7.93
CA LYS A 150 -9.29 22.12 -8.65
C LYS A 150 -7.97 22.89 -8.76
N VAL A 151 -8.03 24.15 -9.20
CA VAL A 151 -6.84 25.02 -9.31
C VAL A 151 -6.21 25.28 -7.95
N PHE A 152 -7.02 25.55 -6.93
CA PHE A 152 -6.53 25.78 -5.56
C PHE A 152 -5.82 24.54 -5.00
N LYS A 153 -6.38 23.34 -5.19
CA LYS A 153 -5.78 22.08 -4.74
C LYS A 153 -4.47 21.77 -5.48
N ALA A 154 -4.39 22.11 -6.76
CA ALA A 154 -3.21 21.85 -7.58
C ALA A 154 -2.05 22.81 -7.26
N ASN A 155 -2.36 24.10 -7.08
CA ASN A 155 -1.32 25.15 -7.10
C ASN A 155 -1.17 25.90 -5.77
N CYS A 156 -2.21 25.93 -4.92
CA CYS A 156 -2.26 26.86 -3.79
C CYS A 156 -2.26 26.16 -2.42
N SER A 157 -2.89 24.98 -2.31
CA SER A 157 -3.11 24.30 -1.02
C SER A 157 -1.85 23.76 -0.35
N ALA A 158 -0.74 23.69 -1.08
CA ALA A 158 0.56 23.36 -0.51
C ALA A 158 1.07 24.44 0.45
N CYS A 159 0.67 25.70 0.21
CA CYS A 159 1.20 26.86 0.94
C CYS A 159 0.12 27.69 1.66
N HIS A 160 -1.14 27.62 1.23
CA HIS A 160 -2.23 28.42 1.78
C HIS A 160 -3.38 27.56 2.31
N SER A 161 -4.01 28.01 3.41
CA SER A 161 -5.30 27.47 3.85
C SER A 161 -6.45 28.41 3.45
N ILE A 162 -7.65 27.86 3.26
CA ILE A 162 -8.87 28.65 3.01
C ILE A 162 -9.34 29.36 4.30
N GLY A 163 -8.99 28.81 5.45
CA GLY A 163 -9.28 29.37 6.78
C GLY A 163 -8.30 30.46 7.21
N ALA A 164 -8.34 30.85 8.48
CA ALA A 164 -7.41 31.81 9.08
C ALA A 164 -6.00 31.24 9.33
N ASN A 165 -5.82 29.92 9.20
CA ASN A 165 -4.60 29.23 9.62
C ASN A 165 -3.44 29.49 8.67
N LYS A 166 -2.26 29.78 9.23
CA LYS A 166 -1.00 29.95 8.50
C LYS A 166 -0.40 28.57 8.19
N VAL A 167 -0.01 28.35 6.93
CA VAL A 167 0.65 27.10 6.46
C VAL A 167 2.10 27.40 6.10
N VAL A 168 2.35 27.85 4.88
CA VAL A 168 3.62 28.50 4.46
C VAL A 168 3.36 29.99 4.27
N GLY A 169 2.29 30.33 3.55
CA GLY A 169 1.71 31.66 3.45
C GLY A 169 0.54 31.89 4.44
N PRO A 170 -0.03 33.10 4.47
CA PRO A 170 -1.20 33.43 5.28
C PRO A 170 -2.42 32.57 4.93
N GLY A 171 -3.31 32.39 5.92
CA GLY A 171 -4.66 31.90 5.67
C GLY A 171 -5.48 32.91 4.85
N LEU A 172 -6.25 32.41 3.88
CA LEU A 172 -6.95 33.23 2.88
C LEU A 172 -8.38 33.60 3.28
N GLN A 173 -8.78 33.33 4.52
CA GLN A 173 -10.10 33.69 5.00
C GLN A 173 -10.36 35.20 4.88
N GLY A 174 -11.40 35.54 4.12
CA GLY A 174 -11.82 36.92 3.84
C GLY A 174 -10.84 37.71 2.97
N ILE A 175 -9.97 37.05 2.19
CA ILE A 175 -8.97 37.76 1.36
C ILE A 175 -9.62 38.69 0.33
N ASN A 176 -10.78 38.29 -0.22
CA ASN A 176 -11.54 39.06 -1.20
C ASN A 176 -12.09 40.39 -0.63
N ASP A 177 -12.23 40.50 0.69
CA ASP A 177 -12.66 41.73 1.37
C ASP A 177 -11.46 42.59 1.82
N LYS A 178 -10.27 41.98 1.95
CA LYS A 178 -9.04 42.64 2.40
C LYS A 178 -8.25 43.31 1.27
N ARG A 179 -8.40 42.86 0.03
CA ARG A 179 -7.64 43.34 -1.14
C ARG A 179 -8.51 43.34 -2.40
N SER A 180 -8.24 44.27 -3.32
CA SER A 180 -8.96 44.33 -4.59
C SER A 180 -8.58 43.16 -5.50
N GLU A 181 -9.52 42.73 -6.35
CA GLU A 181 -9.30 41.68 -7.34
C GLU A 181 -8.11 41.99 -8.25
N GLU A 182 -8.00 43.24 -8.71
CA GLU A 182 -6.89 43.69 -9.57
C GLU A 182 -5.51 43.56 -8.90
N TRP A 183 -5.45 43.77 -7.59
CA TRP A 183 -4.21 43.59 -6.82
C TRP A 183 -3.90 42.10 -6.63
N LEU A 184 -4.92 41.29 -6.32
CA LEU A 184 -4.78 39.84 -6.15
C LEU A 184 -4.34 39.15 -7.44
N LEU A 185 -4.85 39.57 -8.61
CA LEU A 185 -4.40 39.06 -9.91
C LEU A 185 -2.90 39.27 -10.12
N LYS A 186 -2.39 40.47 -9.84
CA LYS A 186 -0.95 40.80 -9.98
C LYS A 186 -0.09 40.04 -8.97
N TRP A 187 -0.54 39.98 -7.71
CA TRP A 187 0.16 39.29 -6.64
C TRP A 187 0.25 37.78 -6.87
N ILE A 188 -0.86 37.14 -7.26
CA ILE A 188 -0.92 35.68 -7.47
C ILE A 188 -0.10 35.28 -8.70
N LYS A 189 -0.15 36.07 -9.79
CA LYS A 189 0.67 35.81 -10.97
C LYS A 189 2.16 35.96 -10.69
N ASN A 190 2.56 37.08 -10.06
CA ASN A 190 3.97 37.38 -9.87
C ASN A 190 4.22 38.32 -8.67
N SER A 191 4.14 37.78 -7.46
CA SER A 191 4.45 38.51 -6.22
C SER A 191 5.86 39.13 -6.20
N PRO A 192 6.93 38.46 -6.68
CA PRO A 192 8.27 39.07 -6.75
C PRO A 192 8.32 40.35 -7.57
N GLU A 193 7.60 40.41 -8.69
CA GLU A 193 7.51 41.60 -9.53
C GLU A 193 6.76 42.73 -8.84
N LEU A 194 5.68 42.42 -8.11
CA LEU A 194 4.93 43.43 -7.35
C LEU A 194 5.71 43.94 -6.11
N ILE A 195 6.53 43.08 -5.49
CA ILE A 195 7.47 43.48 -4.44
C ILE A 195 8.54 44.41 -5.02
N ALA A 196 9.12 44.04 -6.17
CA ALA A 196 10.15 44.81 -6.86
C ALA A 196 9.64 46.15 -7.39
N SER A 197 8.35 46.28 -7.72
CA SER A 197 7.74 47.56 -8.12
C SER A 197 7.61 48.57 -6.97
N GLY A 198 7.93 48.17 -5.73
CA GLY A 198 7.87 49.05 -4.57
C GLY A 198 6.47 49.20 -3.96
N ASP A 199 5.55 48.26 -4.24
CA ASP A 199 4.20 48.29 -3.67
C ASP A 199 4.28 48.14 -2.13
N ALA A 200 3.61 49.03 -1.41
CA ALA A 200 3.74 49.13 0.05
C ALA A 200 3.14 47.91 0.77
N ASP A 201 2.04 47.36 0.26
CA ASP A 201 1.37 46.19 0.83
C ASP A 201 2.15 44.91 0.51
N ALA A 202 2.65 44.78 -0.71
CA ALA A 202 3.52 43.69 -1.14
C ALA A 202 4.79 43.60 -0.27
N ASN A 203 5.44 44.73 -0.02
CA ASN A 203 6.63 44.82 0.82
C ASN A 203 6.32 44.56 2.31
N ALA A 204 5.16 44.98 2.80
CA ALA A 204 4.74 44.69 4.17
C ALA A 204 4.54 43.17 4.37
N ILE A 205 3.81 42.51 3.47
CA ILE A 205 3.60 41.06 3.49
C ILE A 205 4.93 40.32 3.37
N PHE A 206 5.80 40.75 2.46
CA PHE A 206 7.13 40.16 2.30
C PHE A 206 7.95 40.21 3.60
N ASN A 207 7.95 41.35 4.31
CA ASN A 207 8.68 41.48 5.57
C ASN A 207 8.05 40.66 6.73
N GLU A 208 6.72 40.55 6.77
CA GLU A 208 5.99 39.78 7.79
C GLU A 208 6.19 38.26 7.62
N TYR A 209 6.33 37.77 6.38
CA TYR A 209 6.48 36.35 6.06
C TYR A 209 7.94 35.97 5.79
N ASN A 210 8.85 36.39 6.70
CA ASN A 210 10.27 36.01 6.70
C ASN A 210 11.03 36.34 5.40
N LYS A 211 10.61 37.37 4.65
CA LYS A 211 11.21 37.75 3.36
C LYS A 211 11.19 36.62 2.34
N MET A 212 10.16 35.76 2.41
CA MET A 212 9.89 34.73 1.43
C MET A 212 8.82 35.24 0.47
N PRO A 213 9.13 35.46 -0.82
CA PRO A 213 8.12 35.91 -1.77
C PRO A 213 7.24 34.72 -2.17
N MET A 214 5.98 34.98 -2.49
CA MET A 214 5.12 33.95 -3.09
C MET A 214 5.66 33.63 -4.50
N PRO A 215 5.98 32.37 -4.85
CA PRO A 215 6.49 32.05 -6.18
C PRO A 215 5.49 32.45 -7.28
N PRO A 216 5.94 32.86 -8.48
CA PRO A 216 5.04 33.10 -9.60
C PRO A 216 4.18 31.86 -9.89
N GLN A 217 2.88 32.07 -10.12
CA GLN A 217 1.94 30.98 -10.36
C GLN A 217 1.59 30.92 -11.84
N ALA A 218 1.73 29.73 -12.45
CA ALA A 218 1.36 29.47 -13.84
C ALA A 218 -0.16 29.28 -13.99
N VAL A 219 -0.92 30.32 -13.68
CA VAL A 219 -2.40 30.32 -13.73
C VAL A 219 -2.91 31.54 -14.52
N SER A 220 -4.02 31.36 -15.25
CA SER A 220 -4.67 32.43 -16.01
C SER A 220 -5.50 33.36 -15.10
N ASP A 221 -5.91 34.51 -15.63
CA ASP A 221 -6.77 35.44 -14.87
C ASP A 221 -8.14 34.82 -14.57
N GLU A 222 -8.66 33.99 -15.48
CA GLU A 222 -9.91 33.24 -15.30
C GLU A 222 -9.78 32.19 -14.20
N GLU A 223 -8.65 31.50 -14.12
CA GLU A 223 -8.36 30.51 -13.07
C GLU A 223 -8.20 31.16 -11.71
N ILE A 224 -7.56 32.34 -11.64
CA ILE A 224 -7.45 33.11 -10.39
C ILE A 224 -8.84 33.55 -9.93
N ARG A 225 -9.71 34.04 -10.82
CA ARG A 225 -11.09 34.41 -10.46
C ARG A 225 -11.89 33.20 -9.96
N ALA A 226 -11.70 32.02 -10.56
CA ALA A 226 -12.31 30.79 -10.08
C ALA A 226 -11.83 30.43 -8.67
N VAL A 227 -10.52 30.55 -8.39
CA VAL A 227 -9.94 30.33 -7.06
C VAL A 227 -10.50 31.32 -6.03
N LEU A 228 -10.62 32.61 -6.39
CA LEU A 228 -11.20 33.63 -5.51
C LEU A 228 -12.70 33.39 -5.24
N ALA A 229 -13.45 32.86 -6.21
CA ALA A 229 -14.84 32.42 -6.00
C ALA A 229 -14.92 31.23 -5.03
N TYR A 230 -14.03 30.25 -5.19
CA TYR A 230 -13.92 29.09 -4.28
C TYR A 230 -13.54 29.49 -2.84
N ILE A 231 -12.60 30.42 -2.66
CA ILE A 231 -12.22 30.92 -1.32
C ILE A 231 -13.37 31.67 -0.65
N LYS A 232 -14.18 32.40 -1.43
CA LYS A 232 -15.36 33.13 -0.93
C LYS A 232 -16.50 32.20 -0.51
N THR A 233 -16.66 31.06 -1.18
CA THR A 233 -17.76 30.11 -0.91
C THR A 233 -17.29 28.66 -1.13
N PRO A 234 -16.58 28.04 -0.17
CA PRO A 234 -16.20 26.64 -0.29
C PRO A 234 -17.46 25.74 -0.22
N PRO A 235 -17.54 24.67 -1.06
CA PRO A 235 -18.70 23.79 -1.08
C PRO A 235 -18.86 23.11 0.29
N GLY A 236 -19.98 23.41 0.95
CA GLY A 236 -20.27 22.99 2.34
C GLY A 236 -20.71 24.12 3.27
N GLN A 237 -20.54 25.39 2.88
CA GLN A 237 -21.11 26.55 3.58
C GLN A 237 -22.35 27.09 2.86
N LYS A 238 -23.46 26.35 2.88
CA LYS A 238 -24.79 26.99 2.88
C LYS A 238 -25.23 27.02 4.34
N GLU A 239 -25.31 28.22 4.91
CA GLU A 239 -25.86 28.45 6.23
C GLU A 239 -27.27 27.85 6.33
N VAL A 240 -27.45 26.88 7.23
CA VAL A 240 -28.78 26.52 7.72
C VAL A 240 -28.94 27.23 9.06
N ALA A 241 -29.73 28.30 9.02
CA ALA A 241 -30.28 28.93 10.20
C ALA A 241 -31.02 27.88 11.06
N ALA A 242 -30.89 28.04 12.36
CA ALA A 242 -31.36 27.13 13.39
C ALA A 242 -32.81 26.66 13.22
N GLU A 243 -33.02 25.35 13.32
CA GLU A 243 -34.27 24.81 13.83
C GLU A 243 -33.99 23.59 14.70
N LYS A 244 -34.35 23.68 15.98
CA LYS A 244 -34.31 22.58 16.93
C LYS A 244 -35.37 21.56 16.52
N THR A 245 -34.98 20.30 16.35
CA THR A 245 -35.90 19.17 16.59
C THR A 245 -35.15 18.03 17.25
N ASP A 246 -35.68 17.61 18.39
CA ASP A 246 -35.33 16.37 19.07
C ASP A 246 -35.59 15.18 18.14
N ALA A 247 -34.64 14.24 18.06
CA ALA A 247 -34.94 12.89 17.61
C ALA A 247 -33.96 11.88 18.25
N GLN A 248 -34.54 11.04 19.09
CA GLN A 248 -33.99 9.77 19.52
C GLN A 248 -33.64 8.88 18.31
N GLY A 249 -32.49 8.20 18.44
CA GLY A 249 -32.27 6.83 17.99
C GLY A 249 -32.25 6.58 16.48
N THR A 250 -31.09 6.20 15.97
CA THR A 250 -30.93 4.89 15.31
C THR A 250 -29.45 4.58 15.17
N ASP A 251 -29.00 3.58 15.94
CA ASP A 251 -27.70 2.95 15.76
C ASP A 251 -27.63 2.34 14.36
N VAL A 252 -26.60 2.71 13.61
CA VAL A 252 -26.22 2.05 12.36
C VAL A 252 -25.44 0.77 12.75
N PRO A 253 -25.86 -0.43 12.31
CA PRO A 253 -25.19 -1.66 12.69
C PRO A 253 -23.78 -1.73 12.09
N LYS A 254 -22.82 -2.10 12.94
CA LYS A 254 -21.56 -2.74 12.53
C LYS A 254 -21.89 -3.95 11.67
N ASP A 255 -21.16 -4.10 10.58
CA ASP A 255 -21.21 -5.24 9.68
C ASP A 255 -20.62 -6.48 10.38
N ASP A 256 -21.37 -7.03 11.33
CA ASP A 256 -21.01 -8.23 12.07
C ASP A 256 -21.40 -9.45 11.25
N ASN A 257 -20.52 -9.86 10.34
CA ASN A 257 -20.63 -11.14 9.63
C ASN A 257 -20.82 -12.33 10.60
N SER A 258 -20.39 -12.19 11.86
CA SER A 258 -20.60 -13.17 12.94
C SER A 258 -22.07 -13.23 13.42
N THR A 259 -22.74 -12.08 13.55
CA THR A 259 -24.14 -12.00 13.99
C THR A 259 -25.09 -12.52 12.92
N VAL A 260 -24.83 -12.20 11.64
CA VAL A 260 -25.60 -12.72 10.50
C VAL A 260 -25.39 -14.23 10.33
N MET A 261 -24.17 -14.73 10.47
CA MET A 261 -23.88 -16.17 10.51
C MET A 261 -24.61 -16.88 11.66
N LEU A 262 -24.65 -16.28 12.84
CA LEU A 262 -25.31 -16.88 14.02
C LEU A 262 -26.83 -16.92 13.84
N ILE A 263 -27.44 -15.89 13.26
CA ILE A 263 -28.87 -15.87 12.91
C ILE A 263 -29.17 -16.93 11.84
N LEU A 264 -28.35 -17.03 10.79
CA LEU A 264 -28.48 -18.06 9.76
C LEU A 264 -28.37 -19.48 10.35
N LEU A 265 -27.42 -19.69 11.26
CA LEU A 265 -27.22 -20.98 11.94
C LEU A 265 -28.44 -21.35 12.80
N VAL A 266 -29.02 -20.39 13.52
CA VAL A 266 -30.27 -20.60 14.27
C VAL A 266 -31.44 -20.93 13.34
N VAL A 267 -31.60 -20.23 12.22
CA VAL A 267 -32.65 -20.51 11.22
C VAL A 267 -32.50 -21.91 10.63
N VAL A 268 -31.27 -22.33 10.31
CA VAL A 268 -30.97 -23.68 9.80
C VAL A 268 -31.29 -24.74 10.85
N ILE A 269 -30.95 -24.52 12.12
CA ILE A 269 -31.28 -25.44 13.22
C ILE A 269 -32.79 -25.57 13.41
N VAL A 270 -33.52 -24.46 13.38
CA VAL A 270 -34.99 -24.45 13.51
C VAL A 270 -35.63 -25.18 12.33
N PHE A 271 -35.16 -24.93 11.11
CA PHE A 271 -35.63 -25.64 9.92
C PHE A 271 -35.34 -27.14 9.99
N ALA A 272 -34.14 -27.53 10.43
CA ALA A 272 -33.77 -28.92 10.64
C ALA A 272 -34.64 -29.60 11.71
N ALA A 273 -34.96 -28.89 12.80
CA ALA A 273 -35.87 -29.39 13.84
C ALA A 273 -37.30 -29.59 13.30
N ILE A 274 -37.82 -28.63 12.52
CA ILE A 274 -39.14 -28.75 11.87
C ILE A 274 -39.14 -29.94 10.90
N LEU A 275 -38.10 -30.09 10.08
CA LEU A 275 -37.96 -31.20 9.15
C LEU A 275 -37.90 -32.55 9.87
N LEU A 276 -37.16 -32.65 10.98
CA LEU A 276 -37.11 -33.85 11.82
C LEU A 276 -38.49 -34.21 12.40
N VAL A 277 -39.26 -33.22 12.87
CA VAL A 277 -40.62 -33.44 13.36
C VAL A 277 -41.55 -33.94 12.25
N LEU A 278 -41.48 -33.34 11.05
CA LEU A 278 -42.27 -33.76 9.89
C LEU A 278 -41.91 -35.18 9.44
N LEU A 279 -40.62 -35.50 9.33
CA LEU A 279 -40.12 -36.83 8.98
C LEU A 279 -40.55 -37.86 10.03
N ASN A 280 -40.46 -37.55 11.32
CA ASN A 280 -40.92 -38.44 12.38
C ASN A 280 -42.44 -38.68 12.30
N LYS A 281 -43.23 -37.62 12.05
CA LYS A 281 -44.68 -37.72 11.85
C LYS A 281 -45.04 -38.60 10.65
N SER A 282 -44.32 -38.47 9.53
CA SER A 282 -44.50 -39.35 8.36
C SER A 282 -44.13 -40.81 8.66
N ARG A 283 -43.05 -41.06 9.41
CA ARG A 283 -42.67 -42.42 9.84
C ARG A 283 -43.76 -43.07 10.69
N VAL A 284 -44.28 -42.35 11.67
CA VAL A 284 -45.37 -42.82 12.55
C VAL A 284 -46.62 -43.16 11.74
N SER A 285 -46.98 -42.29 10.79
CA SER A 285 -48.14 -42.52 9.91
C SER A 285 -47.98 -43.78 9.05
N ILE A 286 -46.80 -44.01 8.48
CA ILE A 286 -46.50 -45.20 7.67
C ILE A 286 -46.47 -46.45 8.55
N ALA A 287 -45.80 -46.40 9.70
CA ALA A 287 -45.70 -47.53 10.62
C ALA A 287 -47.08 -47.97 11.13
N LYS A 288 -47.98 -47.01 11.42
CA LYS A 288 -49.37 -47.30 11.80
C LYS A 288 -50.15 -47.97 10.66
N ALA A 289 -50.04 -47.46 9.43
CA ALA A 289 -50.72 -48.01 8.26
C ALA A 289 -50.22 -49.42 7.87
N VAL A 290 -48.93 -49.72 8.10
CA VAL A 290 -48.35 -51.05 7.88
C VAL A 290 -48.83 -52.04 8.95
N ALA A 291 -48.80 -51.66 10.23
CA ALA A 291 -49.27 -52.49 11.33
C ALA A 291 -50.75 -52.90 11.18
N GLU A 292 -51.59 -51.98 10.71
CA GLU A 292 -53.01 -52.24 10.42
C GLU A 292 -53.21 -53.24 9.27
N LYS A 293 -52.28 -53.29 8.30
CA LYS A 293 -52.32 -54.25 7.19
C LYS A 293 -51.73 -55.63 7.52
N THR A 294 -50.78 -55.72 8.44
CA THR A 294 -50.13 -57.00 8.81
C THR A 294 -50.76 -57.68 10.02
N GLY A 295 -51.65 -57.00 10.75
CA GLY A 295 -52.30 -57.54 11.96
C GLY A 295 -51.42 -57.48 13.22
N ASP A 296 -50.30 -56.73 13.17
CA ASP A 296 -49.36 -56.56 14.28
C ASP A 296 -49.71 -55.35 15.15
N THR A 297 -49.28 -55.35 16.42
CA THR A 297 -49.52 -54.25 17.36
C THR A 297 -48.48 -53.12 17.23
N TYR A 298 -48.94 -51.87 17.05
CA TYR A 298 -48.07 -50.69 16.97
C TYR A 298 -47.64 -50.22 18.38
N ASN A 299 -46.35 -50.35 18.71
CA ASN A 299 -45.79 -50.05 20.04
C ASN A 299 -45.49 -48.55 20.33
N GLY A 300 -46.12 -47.61 19.61
CA GLY A 300 -45.99 -46.18 19.91
C GLY A 300 -44.74 -45.48 19.35
N PRO A 301 -44.63 -44.14 19.51
CA PRO A 301 -43.47 -43.38 19.06
C PRO A 301 -42.25 -43.69 19.93
N ILE A 302 -41.14 -44.07 19.29
CA ILE A 302 -39.84 -44.23 19.95
C ILE A 302 -39.27 -42.87 20.36
N THR A 303 -38.59 -42.81 21.49
CA THR A 303 -37.87 -41.61 21.93
C THR A 303 -36.65 -41.35 21.06
N LEU A 304 -36.12 -40.11 21.06
CA LEU A 304 -34.89 -39.76 20.31
C LEU A 304 -33.70 -40.66 20.72
N ALA A 305 -33.60 -40.99 22.02
CA ALA A 305 -32.58 -41.87 22.55
C ALA A 305 -32.71 -43.31 22.02
N GLU A 306 -33.94 -43.83 21.94
CA GLU A 306 -34.22 -45.16 21.37
C GLU A 306 -34.01 -45.18 19.85
N ALA A 307 -34.35 -44.10 19.15
CA ALA A 307 -34.09 -43.94 17.72
C ALA A 307 -32.57 -43.92 17.42
N CYS A 308 -31.79 -43.17 18.19
CA CYS A 308 -30.33 -43.20 18.11
C CYS A 308 -29.77 -44.59 18.43
N LYS A 309 -30.26 -45.24 19.49
CA LYS A 309 -29.83 -46.60 19.86
C LYS A 309 -30.13 -47.61 18.75
N HIS A 310 -31.30 -47.54 18.12
CA HIS A 310 -31.67 -48.38 16.97
C HIS A 310 -30.83 -48.08 15.73
N LEU A 311 -30.52 -46.81 15.46
CA LEU A 311 -29.68 -46.41 14.34
C LEU A 311 -28.24 -46.93 14.51
N ILE A 312 -27.70 -46.83 15.73
CA ILE A 312 -26.37 -47.32 16.11
C ILE A 312 -26.31 -48.85 16.05
N SER A 313 -27.33 -49.53 16.57
CA SER A 313 -27.33 -51.00 16.67
C SER A 313 -27.60 -51.71 15.34
N ASN A 314 -28.42 -51.13 14.46
CA ASN A 314 -28.71 -51.72 13.14
C ASN A 314 -27.61 -51.42 12.10
N ASN A 315 -26.90 -50.30 12.22
CA ASN A 315 -25.90 -49.86 11.23
C ASN A 315 -24.47 -49.88 11.78
N LYS A 316 -24.07 -50.96 12.48
CA LYS A 316 -22.76 -51.09 13.14
C LYS A 316 -21.57 -50.77 12.23
N GLY A 317 -21.65 -51.15 10.94
CA GLY A 317 -20.61 -50.84 9.95
C GLY A 317 -20.49 -49.35 9.65
N ILE A 318 -21.62 -48.65 9.45
CA ILE A 318 -21.65 -47.20 9.19
C ILE A 318 -21.19 -46.44 10.43
N VAL A 319 -21.65 -46.85 11.61
CA VAL A 319 -21.25 -46.21 12.87
C VAL A 319 -19.75 -46.40 13.13
N ALA A 320 -19.19 -47.58 12.87
CA ALA A 320 -17.75 -47.82 12.99
C ALA A 320 -16.95 -46.89 12.06
N VAL A 321 -17.38 -46.74 10.80
CA VAL A 321 -16.73 -45.81 9.85
C VAL A 321 -16.82 -44.36 10.33
N ILE A 322 -17.97 -43.91 10.80
CA ILE A 322 -18.15 -42.54 11.33
C ILE A 322 -17.25 -42.31 12.55
N VAL A 323 -17.19 -43.25 13.49
CA VAL A 323 -16.33 -43.14 14.67
C VAL A 323 -14.86 -43.08 14.29
N ILE A 324 -14.42 -43.89 13.32
CA ILE A 324 -13.05 -43.85 12.80
C ILE A 324 -12.75 -42.48 12.16
N ILE A 325 -13.66 -41.95 11.34
CA ILE A 325 -13.50 -40.63 10.73
C ILE A 325 -13.40 -39.54 11.80
N LEU A 326 -14.30 -39.54 12.78
CA LEU A 326 -14.29 -38.54 13.85
C LEU A 326 -13.03 -38.66 14.73
N PHE A 327 -12.55 -39.88 14.97
CA PHE A 327 -11.30 -40.11 15.70
C PHE A 327 -10.09 -39.51 14.96
N PHE A 328 -9.95 -39.80 13.67
CA PHE A 328 -8.86 -39.24 12.87
C PHE A 328 -8.99 -37.73 12.66
N ALA A 329 -10.22 -37.21 12.48
CA ALA A 329 -10.46 -35.77 12.42
C ALA A 329 -10.03 -35.08 13.71
N GLY A 330 -10.44 -35.60 14.88
CA GLY A 330 -10.02 -35.06 16.17
C GLY A 330 -8.50 -35.19 16.41
N LEU A 331 -7.86 -36.23 15.88
CA LEU A 331 -6.41 -36.39 15.95
C LEU A 331 -5.67 -35.38 15.07
N VAL A 332 -6.20 -35.07 13.88
CA VAL A 332 -5.69 -34.01 13.02
C VAL A 332 -5.85 -32.66 13.70
N ASP A 333 -7.04 -32.33 14.22
CA ASP A 333 -7.28 -31.05 14.92
C ASP A 333 -6.36 -30.88 16.15
N LEU A 334 -6.14 -31.97 16.91
CA LEU A 334 -5.21 -31.97 18.03
C LEU A 334 -3.78 -31.71 17.57
N MET A 335 -3.35 -32.34 16.47
CA MET A 335 -2.01 -32.18 15.94
C MET A 335 -1.80 -30.78 15.35
N ASP A 336 -2.78 -30.26 14.62
CA ASP A 336 -2.77 -28.90 14.08
C ASP A 336 -2.72 -27.85 15.21
N GLY A 337 -3.53 -28.03 16.25
CA GLY A 337 -3.50 -27.19 17.45
C GLY A 337 -2.15 -27.23 18.16
N ALA A 338 -1.51 -28.41 18.25
CA ALA A 338 -0.18 -28.54 18.83
C ALA A 338 0.90 -27.87 17.96
N MET A 339 0.79 -27.96 16.62
CA MET A 339 1.73 -27.35 15.68
C MET A 339 1.65 -25.82 15.64
N GLN A 340 0.56 -25.22 16.12
CA GLN A 340 0.42 -23.76 16.25
C GLN A 340 1.03 -23.19 17.55
N ILE A 341 1.44 -24.04 18.50
CA ILE A 341 2.03 -23.56 19.75
C ILE A 341 3.35 -22.82 19.46
N GLY A 342 3.43 -21.56 19.88
CA GLY A 342 4.61 -20.71 19.65
C GLY A 342 4.70 -20.12 18.24
N VAL A 343 3.67 -20.28 17.40
CA VAL A 343 3.53 -19.59 16.12
C VAL A 343 2.70 -18.33 16.33
N HIS A 344 3.29 -17.17 16.05
CA HIS A 344 2.66 -15.86 16.31
C HIS A 344 2.27 -15.12 15.01
N GLN A 345 1.99 -15.86 13.93
CA GLN A 345 1.54 -15.23 12.68
C GLN A 345 0.26 -14.43 12.87
N GLY A 346 0.18 -13.27 12.24
CA GLY A 346 -0.92 -12.33 12.41
C GLY A 346 -0.94 -11.60 13.75
N TYR A 347 0.09 -11.78 14.61
CA TYR A 347 0.20 -10.99 15.83
C TYR A 347 0.38 -9.51 15.48
N LYS A 348 -0.57 -8.69 15.93
CA LYS A 348 -0.69 -7.27 15.57
C LYS A 348 -1.11 -6.45 16.79
N PRO A 349 -0.16 -6.12 17.69
CA PRO A 349 -0.46 -5.40 18.92
C PRO A 349 -0.69 -3.90 18.67
N GLU A 350 -1.55 -3.31 19.50
CA GLU A 350 -1.73 -1.86 19.55
C GLU A 350 -0.44 -1.17 20.03
N GLN A 351 0.01 -0.13 19.34
CA GLN A 351 1.24 0.60 19.66
C GLN A 351 0.96 1.88 20.46
N PRO A 352 1.92 2.38 21.27
CA PRO A 352 1.72 3.63 22.03
C PRO A 352 1.49 4.87 21.15
N ILE A 353 2.12 4.88 19.98
CA ILE A 353 1.92 5.87 18.91
C ILE A 353 1.44 5.08 17.70
N LYS A 354 0.34 5.53 17.09
CA LYS A 354 -0.22 4.90 15.90
C LYS A 354 0.62 5.27 14.70
N PHE A 355 1.66 4.49 14.46
CA PHE A 355 2.58 4.69 13.35
C PHE A 355 2.17 3.81 12.16
N SER A 356 1.98 4.44 10.99
CA SER A 356 1.63 3.73 9.75
C SER A 356 2.83 3.58 8.82
N HIS A 357 3.25 2.34 8.54
CA HIS A 357 4.28 2.07 7.54
C HIS A 357 3.75 2.29 6.12
N GLN A 358 2.45 2.10 5.90
CA GLN A 358 1.80 2.36 4.61
C GLN A 358 1.99 3.79 4.12
N ILE A 359 1.90 4.78 5.03
CA ILE A 359 2.14 6.18 4.67
C ILE A 359 3.62 6.38 4.33
N HIS A 360 4.51 6.03 5.26
CA HIS A 360 5.93 6.38 5.14
C HIS A 360 6.65 5.57 4.06
N ALA A 361 6.51 4.24 4.05
CA ALA A 361 7.19 3.37 3.11
C ALA A 361 6.39 3.10 1.83
N GLY A 362 5.06 3.21 1.87
CA GLY A 362 4.19 2.98 0.72
C GLY A 362 3.93 4.24 -0.09
N LEU A 363 3.25 5.22 0.50
CA LEU A 363 2.83 6.45 -0.18
C LEU A 363 4.01 7.40 -0.41
N ASP A 364 4.77 7.69 0.64
CA ASP A 364 5.92 8.60 0.60
C ASP A 364 7.19 7.91 0.08
N LYS A 365 7.15 6.58 -0.09
CA LYS A 365 8.24 5.74 -0.64
C LYS A 365 9.58 5.93 0.06
N ILE A 366 9.57 6.18 1.38
CA ILE A 366 10.78 6.32 2.18
C ILE A 366 11.48 4.96 2.27
N ASP A 367 12.77 4.91 1.94
CA ASP A 367 13.57 3.68 2.02
C ASP A 367 13.59 3.10 3.44
N CYS A 368 13.42 1.77 3.55
CA CYS A 368 13.37 1.10 4.85
C CYS A 368 14.60 1.38 5.72
N ASN A 369 15.79 1.52 5.11
CA ASN A 369 17.05 1.72 5.82
C ASN A 369 17.27 3.16 6.27
N TYR A 370 16.43 4.11 5.84
CA TYR A 370 16.49 5.47 6.37
C TYR A 370 16.19 5.47 7.87
N CYS A 371 15.09 4.81 8.26
CA CYS A 371 14.72 4.62 9.65
C CYS A 371 15.44 3.42 10.29
N HIS A 372 15.49 2.29 9.59
CA HIS A 372 16.07 1.04 10.09
C HIS A 372 17.53 0.84 9.63
N SER A 373 18.36 1.87 9.80
CA SER A 373 19.73 1.94 9.29
C SER A 373 20.65 0.82 9.81
N SER A 374 20.40 0.37 11.05
CA SER A 374 21.19 -0.69 11.69
C SER A 374 21.08 -2.07 11.01
N ALA A 375 20.06 -2.31 10.18
CA ALA A 375 19.88 -3.56 9.45
C ALA A 375 21.11 -3.93 8.58
N ARG A 376 21.84 -2.93 8.07
CA ARG A 376 23.00 -3.14 7.18
C ARG A 376 24.30 -3.49 7.91
N HIS A 377 24.41 -3.17 9.20
CA HIS A 377 25.68 -3.20 9.92
C HIS A 377 25.63 -3.87 11.30
N SER A 378 24.44 -4.26 11.77
CA SER A 378 24.23 -4.87 13.07
C SER A 378 23.48 -6.18 12.97
N LYS A 379 23.58 -7.00 14.02
CA LYS A 379 22.77 -8.21 14.18
C LYS A 379 21.29 -7.88 14.39
N THR A 380 20.99 -6.76 15.02
CA THR A 380 19.63 -6.30 15.29
C THR A 380 19.32 -5.06 14.46
N SER A 381 18.23 -5.10 13.69
CA SER A 381 17.61 -3.89 13.16
C SER A 381 16.78 -3.22 14.28
N GLY A 382 17.37 -2.20 14.91
CA GLY A 382 16.73 -1.47 15.99
C GLY A 382 15.54 -0.64 15.53
N ILE A 383 14.65 -0.33 16.46
CA ILE A 383 13.61 0.68 16.28
C ILE A 383 14.31 2.05 16.26
N PRO A 384 14.02 2.94 15.28
CA PRO A 384 14.64 4.25 15.20
C PRO A 384 14.40 5.06 16.48
N SER A 385 15.36 5.93 16.82
CA SER A 385 15.12 6.94 17.85
C SER A 385 14.12 7.98 17.32
N LEU A 386 13.37 8.62 18.24
CA LEU A 386 12.41 9.65 17.85
C LEU A 386 13.06 10.87 17.17
N ASN A 387 14.37 11.05 17.30
CA ASN A 387 15.10 12.10 16.57
C ASN A 387 15.00 11.93 15.06
N VAL A 388 14.92 10.68 14.56
CA VAL A 388 14.71 10.40 13.13
C VAL A 388 13.35 10.94 12.68
N CYS A 389 12.33 10.81 13.52
CA CYS A 389 11.00 11.36 13.26
C CYS A 389 11.06 12.90 13.15
N MET A 390 11.83 13.55 14.04
CA MET A 390 11.94 15.01 14.07
C MET A 390 12.62 15.60 12.84
N ASN A 391 13.45 14.86 12.10
CA ASN A 391 14.06 15.35 10.86
C ASN A 391 13.03 15.91 9.86
N CYS A 392 11.83 15.33 9.85
CA CYS A 392 10.73 15.78 9.00
C CYS A 392 9.60 16.42 9.82
N HIS A 393 9.26 15.86 10.98
CA HIS A 393 8.13 16.34 11.79
C HIS A 393 8.36 17.70 12.46
N LEU A 394 9.59 18.24 12.47
CA LEU A 394 9.79 19.66 12.79
C LEU A 394 8.99 20.59 11.85
N TYR A 395 8.78 20.18 10.60
CA TYR A 395 8.09 20.95 9.57
C TYR A 395 6.72 20.34 9.20
N ILE A 396 6.58 19.02 9.32
CA ILE A 396 5.35 18.28 8.96
C ILE A 396 4.55 17.95 10.22
N LYS A 397 3.51 18.75 10.50
CA LYS A 397 2.68 18.63 11.71
C LYS A 397 1.42 17.78 11.55
N GLY A 398 1.09 17.34 10.33
CA GLY A 398 -0.10 16.51 10.08
C GLY A 398 -1.44 17.21 10.30
N GLU A 399 -1.47 18.54 10.34
CA GLU A 399 -2.68 19.34 10.58
C GLU A 399 -3.72 19.12 9.48
N GLY A 400 -4.98 18.88 9.89
CA GLY A 400 -6.11 18.66 8.97
C GLY A 400 -6.05 17.36 8.17
N LYS A 401 -5.10 16.46 8.45
CA LYS A 401 -4.98 15.16 7.79
C LYS A 401 -5.35 14.02 8.75
N THR A 402 -6.03 13.02 8.21
CA THR A 402 -6.32 11.75 8.89
C THR A 402 -5.57 10.61 8.21
N PHE A 403 -5.44 9.50 8.92
CA PHE A 403 -4.93 8.25 8.36
C PHE A 403 -5.64 7.06 8.97
N THR A 404 -5.72 5.97 8.21
CA THR A 404 -6.26 4.71 8.69
C THR A 404 -5.22 3.96 9.52
N TYR A 405 -5.66 3.44 10.66
CA TYR A 405 -4.87 2.56 11.51
C TYR A 405 -5.80 1.50 12.10
N ASN A 406 -5.55 0.24 11.77
CA ASN A 406 -6.34 -0.93 12.17
C ASN A 406 -7.84 -0.80 11.81
N GLY A 407 -8.14 -0.21 10.66
CA GLY A 407 -9.51 -0.03 10.16
C GLY A 407 -10.27 1.18 10.71
N GLU A 408 -9.65 1.99 11.56
CA GLU A 408 -10.22 3.23 12.10
C GLU A 408 -9.42 4.45 11.62
N GLU A 409 -10.08 5.60 11.45
CA GLU A 409 -9.42 6.85 11.06
C GLU A 409 -8.95 7.65 12.28
N TYR A 410 -7.71 8.13 12.23
CA TYR A 410 -7.09 8.92 13.29
C TYR A 410 -6.53 10.25 12.77
N PRO A 411 -6.62 11.34 13.52
CA PRO A 411 -5.95 12.60 13.18
C PRO A 411 -4.43 12.45 13.28
N MET A 412 -3.72 12.77 12.19
CA MET A 412 -2.26 12.63 12.13
C MET A 412 -1.55 13.57 13.12
N ALA A 413 -2.08 14.79 13.30
CA ALA A 413 -1.54 15.78 14.23
C ALA A 413 -1.53 15.29 15.69
N GLU A 414 -2.53 14.52 16.12
CA GLU A 414 -2.60 14.02 17.50
C GLU A 414 -1.50 12.98 17.78
N GLU A 415 -1.22 12.11 16.81
CA GLU A 415 -0.18 11.09 16.95
C GLU A 415 1.23 11.69 16.82
N ILE A 416 1.43 12.72 15.99
CA ILE A 416 2.68 13.49 15.94
C ILE A 416 2.89 14.28 17.24
N GLN A 417 1.83 14.84 17.83
CA GLN A 417 1.94 15.56 19.10
C GLN A 417 2.45 14.65 20.23
N LYS A 418 2.15 13.35 20.21
CA LYS A 418 2.73 12.39 21.17
C LYS A 418 4.25 12.32 21.04
N ILE A 419 4.80 12.36 19.83
CA ILE A 419 6.26 12.38 19.61
C ILE A 419 6.88 13.59 20.30
N TYR A 420 6.26 14.77 20.16
CA TYR A 420 6.73 15.98 20.84
C TYR A 420 6.68 15.84 22.36
N THR A 421 5.60 15.27 22.90
CA THR A 421 5.48 15.00 24.34
C THR A 421 6.58 14.07 24.84
N TYR A 422 6.90 12.99 24.11
CA TYR A 422 7.98 12.07 24.49
C TYR A 422 9.37 12.73 24.42
N LEU A 423 9.59 13.63 23.46
CA LEU A 423 10.83 14.37 23.32
C LEU A 423 10.90 15.66 24.14
N ASP A 424 9.88 15.96 24.95
CA ASP A 424 9.73 17.24 25.65
C ASP A 424 9.94 18.44 24.70
N PHE A 425 9.44 18.33 23.47
CA PHE A 425 9.67 19.31 22.40
C PHE A 425 8.53 20.34 22.35
N ASP A 426 8.87 21.63 22.39
CA ASP A 426 7.92 22.72 22.22
C ASP A 426 7.88 23.19 20.75
N PRO A 427 6.77 22.96 20.03
CA PRO A 427 6.65 23.34 18.62
C PRO A 427 6.56 24.85 18.38
N ASN A 428 6.34 25.67 19.41
CA ASN A 428 6.28 27.14 19.29
C ASN A 428 7.67 27.76 19.41
N THR A 429 8.50 27.24 20.30
CA THR A 429 9.86 27.75 20.53
C THR A 429 10.93 26.96 19.78
N GLY A 430 10.61 25.77 19.28
CA GLY A 430 11.53 24.88 18.57
C GLY A 430 12.59 24.26 19.48
N LYS A 431 12.36 24.22 20.80
CA LYS A 431 13.34 23.74 21.79
C LYS A 431 12.91 22.42 22.41
N TYR A 432 13.91 21.57 22.67
CA TYR A 432 13.76 20.38 23.50
C TYR A 432 13.95 20.75 24.97
N GLY A 433 13.10 20.22 25.83
CA GLY A 433 13.22 20.29 27.28
C GLY A 433 14.05 19.16 27.86
N ASP A 434 14.13 19.13 29.19
CA ASP A 434 15.01 18.23 29.94
C ASP A 434 14.33 16.89 30.32
N ASN A 435 13.00 16.76 30.14
CA ASN A 435 12.21 15.62 30.63
C ASN A 435 11.85 14.62 29.53
N GLN A 436 12.81 14.28 28.67
CA GLN A 436 12.59 13.31 27.59
C GLN A 436 12.28 11.91 28.15
N THR A 437 11.24 11.27 27.62
CA THR A 437 10.84 9.91 27.99
C THR A 437 10.85 8.98 26.77
N PRO A 438 11.40 7.77 26.88
CA PRO A 438 11.43 6.84 25.76
C PRO A 438 10.05 6.23 25.52
N VAL A 439 9.70 6.04 24.25
CA VAL A 439 8.49 5.31 23.84
C VAL A 439 8.67 3.83 24.13
N LYS A 440 7.70 3.24 24.84
CA LYS A 440 7.67 1.82 25.16
C LYS A 440 7.01 1.03 24.03
N TRP A 441 7.72 0.90 22.91
CA TRP A 441 7.24 0.14 21.75
C TRP A 441 6.98 -1.33 22.09
N ILE A 442 5.96 -1.91 21.47
CA ILE A 442 5.65 -3.33 21.60
C ILE A 442 6.22 -4.06 20.39
N LYS A 443 7.18 -4.96 20.66
CA LYS A 443 7.87 -5.70 19.62
C LYS A 443 6.94 -6.73 18.98
N VAL A 444 6.77 -6.64 17.66
CA VAL A 444 5.94 -7.58 16.89
C VAL A 444 6.68 -8.89 16.63
N HIS A 445 7.91 -8.80 16.14
CA HIS A 445 8.72 -9.96 15.78
C HIS A 445 9.66 -10.33 16.93
N ASN A 446 9.58 -11.55 17.43
CA ASN A 446 10.52 -12.04 18.43
C ASN A 446 11.03 -13.44 18.11
N LEU A 447 12.29 -13.67 18.45
CA LEU A 447 12.92 -14.98 18.41
C LEU A 447 13.41 -15.30 19.84
N PRO A 448 13.44 -16.58 20.24
CA PRO A 448 14.02 -16.96 21.52
C PRO A 448 15.50 -16.54 21.64
N ASP A 449 15.93 -16.18 22.85
CA ASP A 449 17.29 -15.65 23.07
C ASP A 449 18.42 -16.65 22.75
N HIS A 450 18.13 -17.95 22.77
CA HIS A 450 19.07 -19.01 22.37
C HIS A 450 19.19 -19.17 20.84
N ALA A 451 18.44 -18.39 20.06
CA ALA A 451 18.55 -18.35 18.61
C ALA A 451 19.30 -17.08 18.20
N PHE A 452 20.51 -17.25 17.70
CA PHE A 452 21.29 -16.18 17.11
C PHE A 452 20.79 -15.87 15.69
N PHE A 453 20.48 -14.60 15.45
CA PHE A 453 20.13 -14.07 14.14
C PHE A 453 20.87 -12.74 13.91
N SER A 454 21.31 -12.51 12.67
CA SER A 454 22.01 -11.28 12.28
C SER A 454 21.40 -10.66 11.03
N HIS A 455 20.83 -9.44 11.15
CA HIS A 455 20.30 -8.70 10.00
C HIS A 455 21.38 -8.39 8.97
N GLN A 456 22.56 -7.93 9.38
CA GLN A 456 23.67 -7.62 8.47
C GLN A 456 24.05 -8.78 7.54
N GLN A 457 24.07 -10.01 8.07
CA GLN A 457 24.41 -11.19 7.26
C GLN A 457 23.35 -11.45 6.17
N HIS A 458 22.08 -11.24 6.47
CA HIS A 458 21.00 -11.52 5.53
C HIS A 458 20.77 -10.37 4.55
N VAL A 459 20.84 -9.12 5.03
CA VAL A 459 20.60 -7.91 4.22
C VAL A 459 21.82 -7.53 3.41
N THR A 460 22.99 -7.37 4.04
CA THR A 460 24.17 -6.83 3.37
C THR A 460 24.90 -7.90 2.56
N VAL A 461 25.09 -9.09 3.13
CA VAL A 461 25.80 -10.21 2.47
C VAL A 461 24.83 -11.05 1.64
N GLY A 462 23.72 -11.47 2.25
CA GLY A 462 22.71 -12.30 1.59
C GLY A 462 21.82 -11.57 0.59
N LYS A 463 21.85 -10.23 0.55
CA LYS A 463 21.02 -9.38 -0.34
C LYS A 463 19.53 -9.72 -0.31
N GLN A 464 19.04 -10.22 0.82
CA GLN A 464 17.63 -10.58 0.97
C GLN A 464 16.77 -9.32 1.06
N GLN A 465 15.62 -9.36 0.40
CA GLN A 465 14.64 -8.28 0.47
C GLN A 465 13.93 -8.31 1.83
N CYS A 466 13.63 -7.13 2.38
CA CYS A 466 12.93 -7.01 3.67
C CYS A 466 11.58 -7.74 3.65
N GLN A 467 10.88 -7.65 2.51
CA GLN A 467 9.54 -8.19 2.30
C GLN A 467 9.50 -9.71 2.34
N THR A 468 10.62 -10.38 2.03
CA THR A 468 10.71 -11.85 2.09
C THR A 468 10.46 -12.37 3.51
N CYS A 469 10.87 -11.60 4.53
CA CYS A 469 10.78 -12.01 5.93
C CYS A 469 9.67 -11.27 6.71
N HIS A 470 9.41 -10.01 6.37
CA HIS A 470 8.46 -9.16 7.09
C HIS A 470 7.14 -8.93 6.34
N GLY A 471 7.00 -9.49 5.12
CA GLY A 471 5.83 -9.27 4.26
C GLY A 471 5.84 -7.89 3.60
N PRO A 472 4.77 -7.51 2.89
CA PRO A 472 4.65 -6.22 2.22
C PRO A 472 4.40 -5.08 3.23
N VAL A 473 5.42 -4.76 4.04
CA VAL A 473 5.32 -3.74 5.12
C VAL A 473 4.88 -2.37 4.60
N GLN A 474 5.21 -2.04 3.35
CA GLN A 474 4.77 -0.80 2.69
C GLN A 474 3.26 -0.73 2.44
N GLU A 475 2.53 -1.82 2.61
CA GLU A 475 1.06 -1.88 2.52
C GLU A 475 0.40 -1.97 3.90
N MET A 476 1.19 -2.08 4.98
CA MET A 476 0.70 -2.29 6.34
C MET A 476 0.51 -0.96 7.07
N ASP A 477 -0.73 -0.67 7.44
CA ASP A 477 -1.06 0.43 8.36
C ASP A 477 -0.63 0.11 9.80
N VAL A 478 -0.73 -1.16 10.20
CA VAL A 478 -0.17 -1.71 11.44
C VAL A 478 0.66 -2.93 11.11
N VAL A 479 1.90 -2.97 11.59
CA VAL A 479 2.78 -4.11 11.35
C VAL A 479 2.23 -5.34 12.06
N GLU A 480 2.09 -6.42 11.30
CA GLU A 480 1.79 -7.74 11.81
C GLU A 480 2.96 -8.69 11.56
N GLN A 481 3.02 -9.77 12.34
CA GLN A 481 3.95 -10.85 12.05
C GLN A 481 3.47 -11.66 10.85
N PHE A 482 4.01 -11.34 9.67
CA PHE A 482 3.65 -11.99 8.40
C PHE A 482 4.19 -13.42 8.32
N SER A 483 5.52 -13.57 8.45
CA SER A 483 6.17 -14.88 8.40
C SER A 483 6.15 -15.59 9.76
N PRO A 484 6.13 -16.93 9.78
CA PRO A 484 6.06 -17.68 11.03
C PRO A 484 7.34 -17.58 11.85
N LEU A 485 8.48 -17.34 11.20
CA LEU A 485 9.82 -17.25 11.83
C LEU A 485 10.17 -18.47 12.70
N THR A 486 9.60 -19.63 12.36
CA THR A 486 9.90 -20.91 13.01
C THR A 486 11.20 -21.49 12.46
N MET A 487 11.83 -22.39 13.23
CA MET A 487 13.04 -23.10 12.79
C MET A 487 12.86 -23.78 11.43
N GLY A 488 11.72 -24.44 11.21
CA GLY A 488 11.41 -25.11 9.94
C GLY A 488 11.39 -24.14 8.75
N TRP A 489 10.84 -22.94 8.95
CA TRP A 489 10.82 -21.89 7.93
C TRP A 489 12.23 -21.38 7.62
N CYS A 490 13.06 -21.13 8.63
CA CYS A 490 14.46 -20.73 8.43
C CYS A 490 15.24 -21.79 7.64
N ILE A 491 15.09 -23.07 8.01
CA ILE A 491 15.76 -24.20 7.33
C ILE A 491 15.30 -24.31 5.88
N GLN A 492 14.01 -24.17 5.62
CA GLN A 492 13.48 -24.24 4.26
C GLN A 492 14.06 -23.10 3.39
N CYS A 493 14.04 -21.88 3.92
CA CYS A 493 14.64 -20.72 3.24
C CYS A 493 16.12 -20.97 2.92
N HIS A 494 16.90 -21.52 3.86
CA HIS A 494 18.32 -21.84 3.64
C HIS A 494 18.57 -22.95 2.61
N LYS A 495 17.62 -23.86 2.42
CA LYS A 495 17.71 -24.91 1.39
C LYS A 495 17.44 -24.37 -0.02
N GLU A 496 16.54 -23.41 -0.14
CA GLU A 496 16.05 -22.91 -1.43
C GLU A 496 16.82 -21.67 -1.90
N THR A 497 17.33 -20.86 -0.97
CA THR A 497 17.95 -19.57 -1.27
C THR A 497 19.41 -19.73 -1.66
N SER A 498 19.76 -19.15 -2.82
CA SER A 498 21.13 -19.09 -3.31
C SER A 498 21.94 -18.00 -2.60
N VAL A 499 23.21 -18.29 -2.38
CA VAL A 499 24.18 -17.35 -1.83
C VAL A 499 24.57 -16.32 -2.91
N ALA A 500 24.59 -15.04 -2.55
CA ALA A 500 25.08 -13.98 -3.42
C ALA A 500 26.62 -14.04 -3.51
N THR A 501 27.13 -14.79 -4.49
CA THR A 501 28.57 -15.02 -4.68
C THR A 501 29.25 -14.01 -5.62
N GLN A 502 28.49 -13.35 -6.50
CA GLN A 502 29.04 -12.44 -7.51
C GLN A 502 29.65 -11.17 -6.89
N GLY A 503 30.86 -10.82 -7.32
CA GLY A 503 31.54 -9.58 -6.89
C GLY A 503 32.03 -9.61 -5.44
N ASN A 504 32.12 -10.80 -4.83
CA ASN A 504 32.59 -10.98 -3.47
C ASN A 504 33.92 -11.73 -3.46
N GLY A 505 35.01 -11.01 -3.17
CA GLY A 505 36.37 -11.57 -3.18
C GLY A 505 36.57 -12.78 -2.26
N TYR A 506 35.75 -12.97 -1.23
CA TYR A 506 35.77 -14.19 -0.40
C TYR A 506 35.30 -15.42 -1.18
N TYR A 507 34.19 -15.30 -1.92
CA TYR A 507 33.66 -16.41 -2.72
C TYR A 507 34.50 -16.65 -3.98
N ASP A 508 35.13 -15.61 -4.52
CA ASP A 508 36.09 -15.76 -5.63
C ASP A 508 37.31 -16.61 -5.20
N ASP A 509 37.90 -16.35 -4.02
CA ASP A 509 38.97 -17.19 -3.45
C ASP A 509 38.48 -18.62 -3.20
N LEU A 510 37.31 -18.75 -2.57
CA LEU A 510 36.72 -20.06 -2.26
C LEU A 510 36.52 -20.90 -3.53
N HIS A 511 35.95 -20.31 -4.59
CA HIS A 511 35.76 -20.97 -5.88
C HIS A 511 37.09 -21.33 -6.55
N SER A 512 38.12 -20.48 -6.44
CA SER A 512 39.43 -20.76 -7.02
C SER A 512 40.12 -21.98 -6.37
N ARG A 513 39.90 -22.18 -5.06
CA ARG A 513 40.51 -23.26 -4.27
C ARG A 513 39.68 -24.55 -4.27
N MET A 514 38.46 -24.49 -4.77
CA MET A 514 37.53 -25.61 -4.77
C MET A 514 37.95 -26.67 -5.81
N PRO A 515 38.09 -27.96 -5.42
CA PRO A 515 38.40 -29.03 -6.36
C PRO A 515 37.31 -29.18 -7.42
N GLU A 516 37.69 -29.51 -8.64
CA GLU A 516 36.76 -29.56 -9.78
C GLU A 516 35.65 -30.61 -9.60
N GLU A 517 35.95 -31.73 -8.93
CA GLU A 517 34.96 -32.73 -8.54
C GLU A 517 33.88 -32.16 -7.61
N PHE A 518 34.28 -31.28 -6.68
CA PHE A 518 33.36 -30.66 -5.73
C PHE A 518 32.54 -29.55 -6.39
N LYS A 519 33.15 -28.75 -7.28
CA LYS A 519 32.42 -27.79 -8.12
C LYS A 519 31.35 -28.48 -8.96
N ASN A 520 31.69 -29.58 -9.63
CA ASN A 520 30.75 -30.33 -10.47
C ASN A 520 29.61 -30.99 -9.68
N LYS A 521 29.83 -31.24 -8.37
CA LYS A 521 28.82 -31.81 -7.49
C LYS A 521 27.87 -30.76 -6.93
N ILE A 522 28.38 -29.60 -6.53
CA ILE A 522 27.58 -28.54 -5.88
C ILE A 522 27.01 -27.54 -6.89
N MET A 523 27.74 -27.18 -7.94
CA MET A 523 27.25 -26.26 -8.97
C MET A 523 26.51 -26.97 -10.10
N GLN A 524 25.97 -28.17 -9.85
CA GLN A 524 25.33 -29.01 -10.88
C GLN A 524 24.03 -28.38 -11.41
N ASP A 525 23.34 -27.60 -10.57
CA ASP A 525 22.17 -26.78 -10.87
C ASP A 525 22.52 -25.29 -11.09
N GLY A 526 23.82 -24.96 -11.13
CA GLY A 526 24.35 -23.61 -11.32
C GLY A 526 24.17 -22.67 -10.13
N LYS A 527 23.81 -23.18 -8.95
CA LYS A 527 23.56 -22.37 -7.75
C LYS A 527 24.27 -22.98 -6.54
N ILE A 528 24.68 -22.12 -5.59
CA ILE A 528 25.14 -22.57 -4.27
C ILE A 528 24.14 -22.05 -3.26
N THR A 529 23.52 -22.95 -2.52
CA THR A 529 22.54 -22.64 -1.48
C THR A 529 23.21 -22.43 -0.12
N VAL A 530 22.50 -21.79 0.80
CA VAL A 530 22.99 -21.58 2.17
C VAL A 530 23.24 -22.93 2.88
N ASN A 531 22.42 -23.94 2.60
CA ASN A 531 22.63 -25.30 3.11
C ASN A 531 23.97 -25.90 2.67
N GLU A 532 24.38 -25.71 1.42
CA GLU A 532 25.62 -26.30 0.87
C GLU A 532 26.90 -25.69 1.43
N ILE A 533 26.83 -24.45 1.92
CA ILE A 533 27.93 -23.80 2.66
C ILE A 533 27.85 -24.06 4.17
N GLY A 534 27.01 -25.00 4.60
CA GLY A 534 26.87 -25.43 5.99
C GLY A 534 26.06 -24.46 6.85
N GLY A 535 25.23 -23.58 6.28
CA GLY A 535 24.38 -22.63 7.02
C GLY A 535 23.20 -23.28 7.77
N MET A 536 23.23 -24.60 7.99
CA MET A 536 22.25 -25.37 8.75
C MET A 536 22.86 -26.12 9.95
N GLU A 537 24.12 -25.87 10.27
CA GLU A 537 24.77 -26.43 11.45
C GLU A 537 24.21 -25.80 12.74
N CYS A 538 23.92 -26.62 13.76
CA CYS A 538 23.31 -26.16 15.01
C CYS A 538 24.08 -24.99 15.65
N ALA A 539 25.41 -25.08 15.70
CA ALA A 539 26.27 -24.09 16.35
C ALA A 539 26.31 -22.72 15.64
N LYS A 540 25.80 -22.61 14.40
CA LYS A 540 25.73 -21.31 13.69
C LYS A 540 24.50 -20.50 14.07
N CYS A 541 23.49 -21.14 14.64
CA CYS A 541 22.21 -20.52 15.00
C CYS A 541 21.89 -20.64 16.50
N HIS A 542 22.43 -21.62 17.21
CA HIS A 542 22.08 -21.92 18.61
C HIS A 542 23.33 -22.11 19.47
N TYR A 543 23.87 -21.01 20.00
CA TYR A 543 25.09 -21.01 20.80
C TYR A 543 25.01 -20.11 22.02
#